data_AF-A0A8B6HL59-F1
#
_entry.id   AF-A0A8B6HL59-F1
#
_cell.length_a   1.000
_cell.length_b   1.000
_cell.length_c   1.000
_cell.angle_alpha   90.00
_cell.angle_beta   90.00
_cell.angle_gamma   90.00
#
_symmetry.space_group_name_H-M   'P 1'
#
loop_
_entity.id
_entity.type
_entity.pdbx_description
1 polymer ?
#
loop_
_entity_poly.entity_id
_entity_poly.type
_entity_poly.pdbx_seq_one_letter_code
_entity_poly.pdbx_strand_id
1 'polypeptide(L)'
;MASSSSSVVSGSWLTNYARIGHAAQQLFPDILQELITIKEPPQRLSHDVNTNWYLSKHLGSGEWSMINDVVKKGYTNFDIPLIYKLVRNLKLVLPPTQGWDHSSAPCLTEVTTGDDLERIRRLRNEILHRGNAQVTDTELSQFFTQFKDIAGRLETYMGKQTREFVDKFTYLETCCMDEETSNMYIRRLESLKKRDEDCQKRLHAVEEDVDALKKK
;
A
#
# COMPACT_ATOMS: atom_id res chain seq x y z
N MET A 1 -25.90 -37.39 8.81
CA MET A 1 -26.05 -36.00 8.34
C MET A 1 -24.69 -35.53 7.87
N ALA A 2 -24.42 -35.64 6.57
CA ALA A 2 -23.15 -35.25 5.99
C ALA A 2 -23.06 -33.73 5.95
N SER A 3 -22.09 -33.16 6.69
CA SER A 3 -21.77 -31.74 6.58
C SER A 3 -20.90 -31.58 5.34
N SER A 4 -21.49 -31.04 4.28
CA SER A 4 -20.80 -30.73 3.03
C SER A 4 -19.78 -29.63 3.29
N SER A 5 -18.49 -29.97 3.20
CA SER A 5 -17.40 -29.02 3.04
C SER A 5 -17.60 -28.27 1.72
N SER A 6 -18.20 -27.09 1.80
CA SER A 6 -18.26 -26.15 0.69
C SER A 6 -16.83 -25.75 0.32
N SER A 7 -16.46 -26.05 -0.93
CA SER A 7 -15.15 -25.84 -1.52
C SER A 7 -14.79 -24.36 -1.58
N VAL A 8 -13.86 -23.94 -0.69
CA VAL A 8 -13.19 -22.63 -0.70
C VAL A 8 -12.15 -22.58 -1.84
N VAL A 9 -12.59 -22.78 -3.08
CA VAL A 9 -11.70 -22.73 -4.26
C VAL A 9 -11.94 -21.47 -5.08
N SER A 10 -13.15 -20.89 -5.05
CA SER A 10 -13.45 -19.61 -5.72
C SER A 10 -13.00 -18.37 -4.94
N GLY A 11 -12.69 -18.50 -3.64
CA GLY A 11 -12.34 -17.38 -2.76
C GLY A 11 -10.92 -16.84 -2.96
N SER A 12 -9.96 -17.69 -3.39
CA SER A 12 -8.55 -17.27 -3.48
C SER A 12 -8.33 -16.19 -4.54
N TRP A 13 -8.89 -16.37 -5.74
CA TRP A 13 -8.62 -15.47 -6.88
C TRP A 13 -9.18 -14.06 -6.65
N LEU A 14 -10.40 -13.96 -6.13
CA LEU A 14 -11.02 -12.69 -5.83
C LEU A 14 -10.31 -11.97 -4.68
N THR A 15 -9.88 -12.73 -3.66
CA THR A 15 -9.06 -12.20 -2.56
C THR A 15 -7.73 -11.65 -3.09
N ASN A 16 -7.08 -12.38 -3.98
CA ASN A 16 -5.83 -11.96 -4.62
C ASN A 16 -6.04 -10.70 -5.48
N TYR A 17 -7.14 -10.62 -6.23
CA TYR A 17 -7.51 -9.41 -6.95
C TYR A 17 -7.74 -8.22 -6.02
N ALA A 18 -8.43 -8.44 -4.89
CA ALA A 18 -8.64 -7.40 -3.89
C ALA A 18 -7.31 -6.90 -3.30
N ARG A 19 -6.33 -7.78 -3.06
CA ARG A 19 -4.99 -7.41 -2.58
C ARG A 19 -4.25 -6.51 -3.57
N ILE A 20 -4.17 -6.89 -4.85
CA ILE A 20 -3.49 -6.05 -5.84
C ILE A 20 -4.27 -4.75 -6.11
N GLY A 21 -5.60 -4.78 -6.00
CA GLY A 21 -6.45 -3.58 -6.06
C GLY A 21 -6.15 -2.62 -4.91
N HIS A 22 -6.02 -3.13 -3.68
CA HIS A 22 -5.68 -2.34 -2.51
C HIS A 22 -4.27 -1.72 -2.63
N ALA A 23 -3.30 -2.46 -3.17
CA ALA A 23 -1.99 -1.93 -3.50
C ALA A 23 -2.07 -0.73 -4.47
N ALA A 24 -2.84 -0.88 -5.55
CA ALA A 24 -3.03 0.15 -6.58
C ALA A 24 -3.78 1.40 -6.09
N GLN A 25 -4.73 1.22 -5.16
CA GLN A 25 -5.62 2.29 -4.72
C GLN A 25 -5.20 2.98 -3.43
N GLN A 26 -4.34 2.36 -2.62
CA GLN A 26 -3.94 2.90 -1.31
C GLN A 26 -2.42 3.04 -1.20
N LEU A 27 -1.68 1.93 -1.31
CA LEU A 27 -0.24 1.94 -1.02
C LEU A 27 0.59 2.71 -2.06
N PHE A 28 0.27 2.58 -3.34
CA PHE A 28 0.96 3.36 -4.38
C PHE A 28 0.64 4.86 -4.29
N PRO A 29 -0.61 5.30 -4.10
CA PRO A 29 -0.88 6.70 -3.76
C PRO A 29 -0.07 7.19 -2.56
N ASP A 30 -0.07 6.47 -1.44
CA ASP A 30 0.64 6.89 -0.22
C ASP A 30 2.14 7.16 -0.48
N ILE A 31 2.85 6.23 -1.14
CA ILE A 31 4.28 6.40 -1.41
C ILE A 31 4.54 7.55 -2.39
N LEU A 32 3.65 7.76 -3.37
CA LEU A 32 3.77 8.85 -4.32
C LEU A 32 3.43 10.22 -3.69
N GLN A 33 2.51 10.25 -2.72
CA GLN A 33 2.18 11.44 -1.94
C GLN A 33 3.37 11.85 -1.06
N GLU A 34 4.08 10.90 -0.47
CA GLU A 34 5.33 11.19 0.26
C GLU A 34 6.42 11.70 -0.70
N LEU A 35 6.58 11.05 -1.86
CA LEU A 35 7.54 11.48 -2.89
C LEU A 35 7.29 12.92 -3.33
N ILE A 36 6.05 13.27 -3.70
CA ILE A 36 5.74 14.63 -4.16
C ILE A 36 5.87 15.65 -3.01
N THR A 37 5.56 15.28 -1.76
CA THR A 37 5.77 16.16 -0.60
C THR A 37 7.24 16.57 -0.45
N ILE A 38 8.17 15.65 -0.72
CA ILE A 38 9.62 15.91 -0.66
C ILE A 38 10.06 16.78 -1.84
N LYS A 39 9.52 16.54 -3.04
CA LYS A 39 9.96 17.23 -4.26
C LYS A 39 9.32 18.58 -4.50
N GLU A 40 8.09 18.73 -4.06
CA GLU A 40 7.26 19.92 -4.24
C GLU A 40 6.56 20.18 -2.90
N PRO A 41 7.14 21.02 -2.03
CA PRO A 41 6.48 21.38 -0.77
C PRO A 41 5.11 22.02 -1.04
N PRO A 42 4.06 21.69 -0.26
CA PRO A 42 2.69 22.15 -0.52
C PRO A 42 2.54 23.66 -0.72
N GLN A 43 3.37 24.47 -0.08
CA GLN A 43 3.34 25.94 -0.14
C GLN A 43 3.73 26.48 -1.53
N ARG A 44 4.47 25.69 -2.31
CA ARG A 44 4.96 26.07 -3.63
C ARG A 44 4.05 25.61 -4.76
N LEU A 45 3.35 24.50 -4.56
CA LEU A 45 2.59 23.84 -5.61
C LEU A 45 1.66 24.78 -6.36
N SER A 46 0.88 25.60 -5.65
CA SER A 46 -0.07 26.52 -6.30
C SER A 46 0.64 27.52 -7.21
N HIS A 47 1.80 28.04 -6.80
CA HIS A 47 2.59 28.93 -7.64
C HIS A 47 3.13 28.20 -8.87
N ASP A 48 3.74 27.04 -8.67
CA ASP A 48 4.40 26.27 -9.74
C ASP A 48 3.38 25.72 -10.76
N VAL A 49 2.17 25.36 -10.31
CA VAL A 49 1.03 25.00 -11.16
C VAL A 49 0.50 26.19 -11.97
N ASN A 50 0.36 27.37 -11.35
CA ASN A 50 -0.14 28.57 -12.04
C ASN A 50 0.85 29.12 -13.07
N THR A 51 2.15 28.99 -12.81
CA THR A 51 3.21 29.43 -13.74
C THR A 51 3.44 28.44 -14.88
N ASN A 52 3.06 27.17 -14.71
CA ASN A 52 3.12 26.17 -15.76
C ASN A 52 1.90 26.26 -16.69
N TRP A 53 2.12 26.74 -17.92
CA TRP A 53 1.03 26.95 -18.89
C TRP A 53 0.16 25.70 -19.10
N TYR A 54 0.79 24.51 -19.19
CA TYR A 54 0.08 23.27 -19.49
C TYR A 54 -0.81 22.88 -18.32
N LEU A 55 -0.27 22.85 -17.10
CA LEU A 55 -1.03 22.52 -15.91
C LEU A 55 -2.16 23.53 -15.67
N SER A 56 -1.90 24.82 -15.86
CA SER A 56 -2.93 25.86 -15.71
C SER A 56 -4.14 25.69 -16.65
N LYS A 57 -3.95 24.98 -17.78
CA LYS A 57 -4.97 24.77 -18.82
C LYS A 57 -5.59 23.37 -18.80
N HIS A 58 -4.89 22.38 -18.26
CA HIS A 58 -5.28 20.97 -18.34
C HIS A 58 -5.62 20.32 -16.99
N LEU A 59 -5.70 21.12 -15.92
CA LEU A 59 -6.31 20.69 -14.67
C LEU A 59 -7.81 20.94 -14.68
N GLY A 60 -8.59 19.90 -14.33
CA GLY A 60 -10.04 20.00 -14.16
C GLY A 60 -10.43 20.71 -12.88
N SER A 61 -11.70 21.09 -12.74
CA SER A 61 -12.22 21.80 -11.56
C SER A 61 -11.98 21.04 -10.25
N GLY A 62 -12.12 19.71 -10.26
CA GLY A 62 -11.83 18.86 -9.10
C GLY A 62 -10.36 18.88 -8.70
N GLU A 63 -9.45 18.79 -9.67
CA GLU A 63 -8.01 18.87 -9.42
C GLU A 63 -7.63 20.25 -8.88
N TRP A 64 -8.19 21.33 -9.43
CA TRP A 64 -7.98 22.69 -8.90
C TRP A 64 -8.42 22.85 -7.45
N SER A 65 -9.55 22.25 -7.07
CA SER A 65 -9.99 22.23 -5.68
C SER A 65 -8.93 21.60 -4.77
N MET A 66 -8.32 20.48 -5.21
CA MET A 66 -7.24 19.83 -4.47
C MET A 66 -5.97 20.70 -4.41
N ILE A 67 -5.58 21.36 -5.51
CA ILE A 67 -4.44 22.29 -5.52
C ILE A 67 -4.67 23.44 -4.54
N ASN A 68 -5.87 24.00 -4.49
CA ASN A 68 -6.19 25.12 -3.59
C ASN A 68 -6.17 24.71 -2.10
N ASP A 69 -6.55 23.46 -1.81
CA ASP A 69 -6.57 22.91 -0.45
C ASP A 69 -5.22 22.31 0.00
N VAL A 70 -4.22 22.19 -0.90
CA VAL A 70 -2.99 21.42 -0.64
C VAL A 70 -2.20 21.93 0.56
N VAL A 71 -2.19 23.24 0.80
CA VAL A 71 -1.48 23.83 1.96
C VAL A 71 -2.09 23.37 3.28
N LYS A 72 -3.41 23.12 3.30
CA LYS A 72 -4.15 22.70 4.48
C LYS A 72 -4.16 21.18 4.65
N LYS A 73 -4.33 20.42 3.57
CA LYS A 73 -4.56 18.96 3.59
C LYS A 73 -3.34 18.15 3.17
N GLY A 74 -2.27 18.79 2.72
CA GLY A 74 -1.17 18.13 2.03
C GLY A 74 -1.65 17.43 0.76
N TYR A 75 -0.89 16.42 0.34
CA TYR A 75 -1.17 15.62 -0.85
C TYR A 75 -2.13 14.45 -0.61
N THR A 76 -2.74 14.34 0.57
CA THR A 76 -3.56 13.19 1.01
C THR A 76 -4.68 12.77 0.05
N ASN A 77 -5.26 13.72 -0.69
CA ASN A 77 -6.35 13.46 -1.64
C ASN A 77 -5.88 13.32 -3.09
N PHE A 78 -4.58 13.33 -3.34
CA PHE A 78 -4.04 13.28 -4.70
C PHE A 78 -3.93 11.83 -5.13
N ASP A 79 -4.54 11.51 -6.27
CA ASP A 79 -4.48 10.19 -6.87
C ASP A 79 -3.24 10.04 -7.77
N ILE A 80 -2.93 8.80 -8.17
CA ILE A 80 -1.79 8.50 -9.05
C ILE A 80 -1.82 9.35 -10.34
N PRO A 81 -2.94 9.45 -11.10
CA PRO A 81 -3.01 10.30 -12.28
C PRO A 81 -2.63 11.77 -12.04
N LEU A 82 -3.14 12.40 -10.98
CA LEU A 82 -2.83 13.78 -10.66
C LEU A 82 -1.36 13.93 -10.26
N ILE A 83 -0.83 13.07 -9.39
CA ILE A 83 0.58 13.11 -8.97
C ILE A 83 1.49 12.92 -10.17
N TYR A 84 1.20 11.93 -11.02
CA TYR A 84 1.96 11.67 -12.24
C TYR A 84 1.95 12.88 -13.20
N LYS A 85 0.78 13.51 -13.39
CA LYS A 85 0.63 14.74 -14.21
C LYS A 85 1.49 15.88 -13.65
N LEU A 86 1.50 16.09 -12.34
CA LEU A 86 2.30 17.13 -11.69
C LEU A 86 3.80 16.86 -11.80
N VAL A 87 4.24 15.67 -11.40
CA VAL A 87 5.65 15.27 -11.42
C VAL A 87 6.27 15.42 -12.81
N ARG A 88 5.54 14.96 -13.85
CA ARG A 88 5.99 15.08 -15.24
C ARG A 88 6.12 16.53 -15.69
N ASN A 89 5.09 17.35 -15.48
CA ASN A 89 5.01 18.69 -16.06
C ASN A 89 5.84 19.72 -15.28
N LEU A 90 5.98 19.53 -13.97
CA LEU A 90 6.89 20.32 -13.12
C LEU A 90 8.32 19.77 -13.11
N LYS A 91 8.57 18.62 -13.75
CA LYS A 91 9.90 17.98 -13.87
C LYS A 91 10.53 17.69 -12.50
N LEU A 92 9.72 17.19 -11.56
CA LEU A 92 10.12 16.95 -10.17
C LEU A 92 11.11 15.79 -10.00
N VAL A 93 11.21 14.95 -11.01
CA VAL A 93 12.14 13.81 -11.09
C VAL A 93 12.70 13.71 -12.50
N LEU A 94 13.77 12.91 -12.67
CA LEU A 94 14.30 12.60 -13.98
C LEU A 94 13.22 11.90 -14.83
N PRO A 95 13.11 12.24 -16.13
CA PRO A 95 12.20 11.51 -17.01
C PRO A 95 12.57 10.03 -17.03
N PRO A 96 11.58 9.13 -17.25
CA PRO A 96 11.83 7.72 -17.46
C PRO A 96 12.81 7.53 -18.62
N THR A 97 13.59 6.45 -18.58
CA THR A 97 14.62 6.11 -19.57
C THR A 97 14.01 6.00 -20.97
N GLN A 98 12.82 5.41 -21.08
CA GLN A 98 12.07 5.28 -22.33
C GLN A 98 11.19 6.51 -22.65
N GLY A 99 11.20 7.52 -21.77
CA GLY A 99 10.31 8.67 -21.83
C GLY A 99 8.93 8.42 -21.22
N TRP A 100 8.20 9.52 -21.01
CA TRP A 100 6.83 9.50 -20.49
C TRP A 100 5.85 8.97 -21.53
N ASP A 101 4.87 8.17 -21.09
CA ASP A 101 3.84 7.57 -21.96
C ASP A 101 4.38 6.74 -23.14
N HIS A 102 5.58 6.20 -23.03
CA HIS A 102 6.13 5.31 -24.05
C HIS A 102 5.22 4.08 -24.24
N SER A 103 5.34 3.34 -25.35
CA SER A 103 4.53 2.12 -25.54
C SER A 103 5.05 0.95 -24.69
N SER A 104 6.37 0.77 -24.65
CA SER A 104 7.05 -0.25 -23.83
C SER A 104 7.21 0.20 -22.37
N ALA A 105 7.08 -0.77 -21.45
CA ALA A 105 7.43 -0.57 -20.05
C ALA A 105 8.95 -0.44 -19.89
N PRO A 106 9.42 0.32 -18.87
CA PRO A 106 10.85 0.38 -18.56
C PRO A 106 11.42 -1.02 -18.28
N CYS A 107 12.56 -1.35 -18.88
CA CYS A 107 13.25 -2.62 -18.71
C CYS A 107 13.69 -2.84 -17.27
N LEU A 108 13.93 -4.08 -16.85
CA LEU A 108 14.27 -4.40 -15.44
C LEU A 108 15.53 -3.68 -14.93
N THR A 109 16.46 -3.31 -15.81
CA THR A 109 17.68 -2.55 -15.48
C THR A 109 17.46 -1.03 -15.39
N GLU A 110 16.33 -0.52 -15.89
CA GLU A 110 15.99 0.90 -15.92
C GLU A 110 15.28 1.27 -14.62
N VAL A 111 16.06 1.63 -13.60
CA VAL A 111 15.57 1.74 -12.21
C VAL A 111 15.61 3.17 -11.67
N THR A 112 15.45 4.18 -12.55
CA THR A 112 15.32 5.56 -12.11
C THR A 112 13.96 5.82 -11.45
N THR A 113 13.84 6.91 -10.69
CA THR A 113 12.55 7.33 -10.11
C THR A 113 11.47 7.56 -11.17
N GLY A 114 11.84 8.08 -12.35
CA GLY A 114 10.94 8.23 -13.49
C GLY A 114 10.45 6.88 -14.01
N ASP A 115 11.35 5.90 -14.13
CA ASP A 115 10.98 4.54 -14.56
C ASP A 115 9.99 3.89 -13.58
N ASP A 116 10.19 4.07 -12.28
CA ASP A 116 9.30 3.53 -11.26
C ASP A 116 7.92 4.20 -11.25
N LEU A 117 7.84 5.50 -11.52
CA LEU A 117 6.55 6.19 -11.73
C LEU A 117 5.80 5.64 -12.94
N GLU A 118 6.50 5.35 -14.04
CA GLU A 118 5.90 4.70 -15.21
C GLU A 118 5.41 3.29 -14.90
N ARG A 119 6.19 2.51 -14.14
CA ARG A 119 5.75 1.18 -13.67
C ARG A 119 4.49 1.28 -12.83
N ILE A 120 4.43 2.19 -11.86
CA ILE A 120 3.24 2.39 -11.01
C ILE A 120 2.02 2.75 -11.86
N ARG A 121 2.16 3.70 -12.79
CA ARG A 121 1.08 4.09 -13.70
C ARG A 121 0.55 2.90 -14.49
N ARG A 122 1.45 2.08 -15.06
CA ARG A 122 1.09 0.90 -15.85
C ARG A 122 0.44 -0.19 -15.02
N LEU A 123 1.03 -0.53 -13.87
CA LEU A 123 0.49 -1.52 -12.94
C LEU A 123 -0.92 -1.13 -12.50
N ARG A 124 -1.12 0.13 -12.09
CA ARG A 124 -2.45 0.64 -11.74
C ARG A 124 -3.43 0.52 -12.89
N ASN A 125 -3.03 0.85 -14.12
CA ASN A 125 -3.91 0.73 -15.27
C ASN A 125 -4.22 -0.73 -15.62
N GLU A 126 -3.23 -1.62 -15.56
CA GLU A 126 -3.42 -3.06 -15.77
C GLU A 126 -4.42 -3.64 -14.76
N ILE A 127 -4.29 -3.27 -13.49
CA ILE A 127 -5.14 -3.77 -12.41
C ILE A 127 -6.56 -3.21 -12.53
N LEU A 128 -6.73 -1.91 -12.70
CA LEU A 128 -8.06 -1.28 -12.72
C LEU A 128 -8.85 -1.51 -14.01
N HIS A 129 -8.16 -1.74 -15.13
CA HIS A 129 -8.81 -2.01 -16.42
C HIS A 129 -8.81 -3.50 -16.78
N ARG A 130 -8.45 -4.37 -15.83
CA ARG A 130 -8.52 -5.82 -16.03
C ARG A 130 -9.97 -6.23 -16.31
N GLY A 131 -10.17 -7.08 -17.32
CA GLY A 131 -11.52 -7.55 -17.72
C GLY A 131 -12.15 -8.59 -16.80
N ASN A 132 -11.42 -9.08 -15.80
CA ASN A 132 -11.91 -10.04 -14.81
C ASN A 132 -11.10 -9.91 -13.50
N ALA A 133 -11.64 -10.49 -12.42
CA ALA A 133 -11.01 -10.50 -11.10
C ALA A 133 -10.28 -11.82 -10.79
N GLN A 134 -9.87 -12.58 -11.80
CA GLN A 134 -9.11 -13.82 -11.59
C GLN A 134 -7.63 -13.48 -11.50
N VAL A 135 -7.05 -13.73 -10.32
CA VAL A 135 -5.63 -13.57 -10.04
C VAL A 135 -5.12 -14.83 -9.35
N THR A 136 -4.24 -15.55 -10.03
CA THR A 136 -3.58 -16.75 -9.50
C THR A 136 -2.57 -16.38 -8.40
N ASP A 137 -2.20 -17.35 -7.56
CA ASP A 137 -1.17 -17.13 -6.53
C ASP A 137 0.20 -16.78 -7.14
N THR A 138 0.48 -17.32 -8.33
CA THR A 138 1.68 -17.00 -9.11
C THR A 138 1.67 -15.54 -9.58
N GLU A 139 0.55 -15.08 -10.18
CA GLU A 139 0.38 -13.67 -10.57
C GLU A 139 0.48 -12.75 -9.36
N LEU A 140 -0.18 -13.11 -8.25
CA LEU A 140 -0.10 -12.35 -6.99
C LEU A 140 1.36 -12.16 -6.57
N SER A 141 2.11 -13.26 -6.50
CA SER A 141 3.53 -13.23 -6.11
C SER A 141 4.37 -12.36 -7.04
N GLN A 142 4.09 -12.39 -8.35
CA GLN A 142 4.78 -11.55 -9.34
C GLN A 142 4.45 -10.06 -9.15
N PHE A 143 3.18 -9.71 -8.93
CA PHE A 143 2.77 -8.34 -8.62
C PHE A 143 3.46 -7.83 -7.35
N PHE A 144 3.36 -8.58 -6.26
CA PHE A 144 3.93 -8.14 -4.98
C PHE A 144 5.45 -8.08 -5.01
N THR A 145 6.13 -8.94 -5.78
CA THR A 145 7.58 -8.79 -6.03
C THR A 145 7.88 -7.44 -6.69
N GLN A 146 7.16 -7.09 -7.76
CA GLN A 146 7.33 -5.79 -8.42
C GLN A 146 6.98 -4.60 -7.51
N PHE A 147 5.91 -4.72 -6.72
CA PHE A 147 5.49 -3.67 -5.79
C PHE A 147 6.55 -3.40 -4.72
N LYS A 148 7.09 -4.46 -4.10
CA LYS A 148 8.14 -4.36 -3.08
C LYS A 148 9.45 -3.82 -3.66
N ASP A 149 9.80 -4.21 -4.88
CA ASP A 149 10.99 -3.71 -5.58
C ASP A 149 10.89 -2.21 -5.86
N ILE A 150 9.75 -1.75 -6.38
CA ILE A 150 9.48 -0.32 -6.63
C ILE A 150 9.48 0.45 -5.30
N ALA A 151 8.76 -0.04 -4.30
CA ALA A 151 8.69 0.59 -2.99
C ALA A 151 10.09 0.76 -2.39
N GLY A 152 10.89 -0.31 -2.41
CA GLY A 152 12.24 -0.29 -1.86
C GLY A 152 13.18 0.69 -2.55
N ARG A 153 13.05 0.88 -3.87
CA ARG A 153 13.82 1.89 -4.61
C ARG A 153 13.37 3.31 -4.29
N LEU A 154 12.06 3.55 -4.22
CA LEU A 154 11.50 4.85 -3.85
C LEU A 154 11.85 5.25 -2.41
N GLU A 155 11.81 4.31 -1.46
CA GLU A 155 12.26 4.54 -0.08
C GLU A 155 13.73 4.96 -0.02
N THR A 156 14.58 4.24 -0.75
CA THR A 156 16.02 4.56 -0.84
C THR A 156 16.22 5.94 -1.45
N TYR A 157 15.47 6.26 -2.51
CA TYR A 157 15.51 7.58 -3.15
C TYR A 157 15.07 8.71 -2.23
N MET A 158 14.08 8.46 -1.36
CA MET A 158 13.60 9.41 -0.35
C MET A 158 14.51 9.47 0.89
N GLY A 159 15.57 8.64 0.96
CA GLY A 159 16.48 8.60 2.10
C GLY A 159 15.89 8.00 3.37
N LYS A 160 14.82 7.19 3.25
CA LYS A 160 14.17 6.55 4.39
C LYS A 160 15.12 5.52 5.02
N GLN A 161 15.22 5.56 6.34
CA GLN A 161 16.01 4.61 7.13
C GLN A 161 15.27 3.29 7.39
N THR A 162 13.95 3.31 7.24
CA THR A 162 13.06 2.17 7.41
C THR A 162 12.51 1.70 6.07
N ARG A 163 12.02 0.45 6.05
CA ARG A 163 11.40 -0.20 4.89
C ARG A 163 9.87 -0.22 5.01
N GLU A 164 9.31 0.87 5.52
CA GLU A 164 7.90 1.01 5.90
C GLU A 164 6.92 0.59 4.80
N PHE A 165 7.12 1.03 3.55
CA PHE A 165 6.26 0.66 2.43
C PHE A 165 6.46 -0.78 2.00
N VAL A 166 7.70 -1.26 1.98
CA VAL A 166 7.98 -2.69 1.70
C VAL A 166 7.30 -3.58 2.74
N ASP A 167 7.31 -3.17 4.01
CA ASP A 167 6.63 -3.87 5.10
C ASP A 167 5.10 -3.83 4.91
N LYS A 168 4.53 -2.66 4.54
CA LYS A 168 3.10 -2.54 4.19
C LYS A 168 2.69 -3.45 3.03
N PHE A 169 3.51 -3.53 1.97
CA PHE A 169 3.25 -4.45 0.85
C PHE A 169 3.36 -5.92 1.28
N THR A 170 4.37 -6.27 2.09
CA THR A 170 4.54 -7.63 2.61
C THR A 170 3.37 -8.06 3.49
N TYR A 171 2.88 -7.14 4.32
CA TYR A 171 1.68 -7.36 5.11
C TYR A 171 0.45 -7.58 4.23
N LEU A 172 0.22 -6.69 3.24
CA LEU A 172 -0.94 -6.78 2.35
C LEU A 172 -0.96 -8.07 1.51
N GLU A 173 0.21 -8.59 1.13
CA GLU A 173 0.34 -9.85 0.39
C GLU A 173 -0.25 -11.04 1.17
N THR A 174 -0.16 -10.99 2.51
CA THR A 174 -0.45 -12.14 3.39
C THR A 174 -1.62 -11.91 4.33
N CYS A 175 -2.09 -10.68 4.52
CA CYS A 175 -3.13 -10.37 5.49
C CYS A 175 -4.48 -11.00 5.13
N CYS A 176 -5.31 -11.18 6.16
CA CYS A 176 -6.70 -11.54 5.99
C CYS A 176 -7.46 -10.34 5.38
N MET A 177 -8.15 -10.55 4.26
CA MET A 177 -8.94 -9.50 3.60
C MET A 177 -10.38 -9.41 4.14
N ASP A 178 -10.81 -10.37 4.96
CA ASP A 178 -12.13 -10.38 5.57
C ASP A 178 -12.04 -9.86 7.01
N GLU A 179 -12.51 -8.62 7.19
CA GLU A 179 -12.49 -7.92 8.47
C GLU A 179 -13.34 -8.64 9.53
N GLU A 180 -14.48 -9.25 9.16
CA GLU A 180 -15.33 -9.96 10.12
C GLU A 180 -14.61 -11.21 10.65
N THR A 181 -14.03 -11.99 9.74
CA THR A 181 -13.21 -13.15 10.10
C THR A 181 -11.99 -12.74 10.93
N SER A 182 -11.29 -11.66 10.56
CA SER A 182 -10.17 -11.12 11.33
C SER A 182 -10.58 -10.74 12.75
N ASN A 183 -11.67 -9.99 12.89
CA ASN A 183 -12.22 -9.58 14.19
C ASN A 183 -12.68 -10.77 15.03
N MET A 184 -13.24 -11.82 14.42
CA MET A 184 -13.57 -13.06 15.11
C MET A 184 -12.32 -13.71 15.73
N TYR A 185 -11.23 -13.82 14.97
CA TYR A 185 -9.97 -14.37 15.47
C TYR A 185 -9.34 -13.49 16.55
N ILE A 186 -9.35 -12.16 16.39
CA ILE A 186 -8.86 -11.22 17.41
C ILE A 186 -9.61 -11.42 18.73
N ARG A 187 -10.95 -11.42 18.72
CA ARG A 187 -11.77 -11.67 19.92
C ARG A 187 -11.46 -13.03 20.56
N ARG A 188 -11.21 -14.06 19.73
CA ARG A 188 -10.83 -15.39 20.23
C ARG A 188 -9.47 -15.36 20.91
N LEU A 189 -8.48 -14.68 20.34
CA LEU A 189 -7.14 -14.52 20.93
C LEU A 189 -7.19 -13.75 22.25
N GLU A 190 -7.99 -12.68 22.34
CA GLU A 190 -8.20 -11.93 23.59
C GLU A 190 -8.81 -12.81 24.68
N SER A 191 -9.81 -13.63 24.33
CA SER A 191 -10.41 -14.60 25.26
C SER A 191 -9.39 -15.64 25.74
N LEU A 192 -8.54 -16.14 24.85
CA LEU A 192 -7.47 -17.10 25.20
C LEU A 192 -6.44 -16.46 26.12
N LYS A 193 -5.99 -15.23 25.81
CA LYS A 193 -5.07 -14.47 26.67
C LYS A 193 -5.62 -14.30 28.08
N LYS A 194 -6.89 -13.91 28.22
CA LYS A 194 -7.54 -13.76 29.53
C LYS A 194 -7.60 -15.08 30.30
N ARG A 195 -7.84 -16.20 29.62
CA ARG A 195 -7.85 -17.53 30.25
C ARG A 195 -6.45 -17.97 30.68
N ASP A 196 -5.44 -17.66 29.89
CA ASP A 196 -4.04 -17.94 30.23
C ASP A 196 -3.61 -17.15 31.48
N GLU A 197 -3.93 -15.85 31.54
CA GLU A 197 -3.69 -15.01 32.72
C GLU A 197 -4.40 -15.54 33.98
N ASP A 198 -5.62 -16.07 33.86
CA ASP A 198 -6.34 -16.71 34.97
C ASP A 198 -5.66 -18.02 35.42
N CYS A 199 -5.29 -18.88 34.47
CA CYS A 199 -4.55 -20.11 34.76
C CYS A 199 -3.22 -19.82 35.46
N GLN A 200 -2.46 -18.82 35.00
CA GLN A 200 -1.19 -18.42 35.63
C GLN A 200 -1.39 -17.95 37.07
N LYS A 201 -2.43 -17.13 37.35
CA LYS A 201 -2.76 -16.72 38.72
C LYS A 201 -3.10 -17.89 39.63
N ARG A 202 -3.90 -18.83 39.12
CA ARG A 202 -4.28 -20.03 39.87
C ARG A 202 -3.09 -20.94 40.13
N LEU A 203 -2.17 -21.05 39.18
CA LEU A 203 -0.94 -21.83 39.33
C LEU A 203 -0.05 -21.23 40.43
N HIS A 204 0.17 -19.91 40.40
CA HIS A 204 0.95 -19.21 41.43
C HIS A 204 0.36 -19.42 42.85
N ALA A 205 -0.97 -19.35 42.99
CA ALA A 205 -1.61 -19.60 44.28
C ALA A 205 -1.37 -21.04 44.79
N VAL A 206 -1.41 -22.02 43.90
CA VAL A 206 -1.12 -23.43 44.25
C VAL A 206 0.35 -23.61 44.63
N GLU A 207 1.27 -22.94 43.94
CA GLU A 207 2.70 -22.97 44.27
C GLU A 207 2.96 -22.40 45.68
N GLU A 208 2.32 -21.28 46.04
CA GLU A 208 2.39 -20.70 47.38
C GLU A 208 1.86 -21.65 48.46
N ASP A 209 0.71 -22.28 48.22
CA ASP A 209 0.11 -23.27 49.14
C ASP A 209 1.02 -24.48 49.33
N VAL A 210 1.61 -25.01 48.25
CA VAL A 210 2.53 -26.15 48.30
C VAL A 210 3.80 -25.81 49.09
N ASP A 211 4.36 -24.61 48.91
CA ASP A 211 5.53 -24.18 49.64
C ASP A 211 5.25 -23.89 51.12
N ALA A 212 4.04 -23.43 51.45
CA ALA A 212 3.59 -23.32 52.83
C ALA A 212 3.48 -24.70 53.51
N LEU A 213 3.02 -25.73 52.79
CA LEU A 213 2.93 -27.10 53.30
C LEU A 213 4.31 -27.74 53.51
N LYS A 214 5.31 -27.48 52.65
CA LYS A 214 6.67 -28.01 52.82
C LYS A 214 7.44 -27.44 54.03
N LYS A 215 6.99 -26.31 54.58
CA LYS A 215 7.62 -25.63 55.74
C LYS A 215 7.09 -26.13 57.10
N LYS A 216 6.08 -27.01 57.11
CA LYS A 216 5.58 -27.71 58.30
C LYS A 216 6.25 -29.06 58.45
#